data_AF-A0A5J6N4V4-F1
#
_entry.id   AF-A0A5J6N4V4-F1
#
_cell.length_a   1.000
_cell.length_b   1.000
_cell.length_c   1.000
_cell.angle_alpha   90.00
_cell.angle_beta   90.00
_cell.angle_gamma   90.00
#
_symmetry.space_group_name_H-M   'P 1'
#
loop_
_entity.id
_entity.type
_entity.pdbx_description
1 polymer ?
#
loop_
_entity_poly.entity_id
_entity_poly.type
_entity_poly.pdbx_seq_one_letter_code
_entity_poly.pdbx_strand_id
1 'polypeptide(L)' 'MQWTNKKGPLPSKLDEMRARTPREILGVADTASIVEIKTRYRELVKTYHPDSVDPFMRSYSEEALKIINDAYARLTRE' A
#
# COMPACT_ATOMS: atom_id res chain seq x y z
N MET A 1 -15.56 30.77 -5.51
CA MET A 1 -15.22 30.52 -4.09
C MET A 1 -15.91 29.23 -3.66
N GLN A 2 -15.19 28.09 -3.70
CA GLN A 2 -15.67 26.79 -3.21
C GLN A 2 -14.49 26.13 -2.48
N TRP A 3 -14.16 26.65 -1.29
CA TRP A 3 -13.20 25.98 -0.41
C TRP A 3 -14.00 25.09 0.53
N THR A 4 -14.35 23.90 0.06
CA THR A 4 -15.05 22.91 0.88
C THR A 4 -14.06 22.30 1.86
N ASN A 5 -14.14 22.82 3.08
CA ASN A 5 -13.96 22.16 4.36
C ASN A 5 -13.74 20.62 4.28
N LYS A 6 -12.48 20.17 4.32
CA LYS A 6 -12.11 18.82 4.75
C LYS A 6 -11.00 18.91 5.79
N LYS A 7 -11.34 19.44 6.97
CA LYS A 7 -10.56 19.15 8.19
C LYS A 7 -11.15 17.90 8.84
N GLY A 8 -10.70 16.72 8.40
CA GLY A 8 -10.60 15.56 9.28
C GLY A 8 -9.19 15.52 9.88
N PRO A 9 -8.92 14.74 10.94
CA PRO A 9 -7.52 14.39 11.25
C PRO A 9 -6.93 13.87 9.94
N LEU A 10 -5.79 14.42 9.51
CA LEU A 10 -5.09 13.92 8.33
C LEU A 10 -5.03 12.41 8.47
N PRO A 11 -5.69 11.63 7.59
CA PRO A 11 -5.57 10.19 7.66
C PRO A 11 -4.09 9.91 7.56
N SER A 12 -3.56 9.15 8.52
CA SER A 12 -2.20 8.64 8.43
C SER A 12 -2.04 8.03 7.04
N LYS A 13 -0.88 8.20 6.40
CA LYS A 13 -0.66 7.71 5.02
C LYS A 13 -1.05 6.23 4.83
N LEU A 14 -0.96 5.44 5.90
CA LEU A 14 -1.41 4.04 6.00
C LEU A 14 -2.95 3.87 5.98
N ASP A 15 -3.70 4.80 6.56
CA ASP A 15 -5.17 4.81 6.59
C ASP A 15 -5.74 5.09 5.19
N GLU A 16 -5.13 6.03 4.45
CA GLU A 16 -5.45 6.23 3.03
C GLU A 16 -5.17 4.98 2.19
N MET A 17 -4.07 4.26 2.47
CA MET A 17 -3.77 3.01 1.76
C MET A 17 -4.85 1.97 2.05
N ARG A 18 -5.35 1.85 3.28
CA ARG A 18 -6.42 0.90 3.64
C ARG A 18 -7.78 1.23 3.01
N ALA A 19 -8.06 2.50 2.77
CA ALA A 19 -9.30 2.94 2.14
C ALA A 19 -9.30 2.77 0.62
N ARG A 20 -8.13 2.59 -0.01
CA ARG A 20 -7.96 2.37 -1.44
C ARG A 20 -8.13 0.91 -1.83
N THR A 21 -8.32 0.68 -3.13
CA THR A 21 -8.43 -0.68 -3.67
C THR A 21 -7.09 -1.43 -3.55
N PRO A 22 -7.11 -2.77 -3.43
CA PRO A 22 -5.87 -3.57 -3.44
C PRO A 22 -4.95 -3.29 -4.64
N ARG A 23 -5.55 -3.00 -5.79
CA ARG A 23 -4.84 -2.66 -7.03
C ARG A 23 -4.09 -1.34 -6.91
N GLU A 24 -4.73 -0.31 -6.35
CA GLU A 24 -4.11 0.99 -6.09
C GLU A 24 -3.00 0.92 -5.04
N ILE A 25 -3.17 0.11 -3.98
CA ILE A 25 -2.16 -0.10 -2.93
C ILE A 25 -0.87 -0.67 -3.53
N LEU A 26 -1.00 -1.62 -4.45
CA LEU A 26 0.11 -2.24 -5.17
C LEU A 26 0.64 -1.37 -6.32
N GLY A 27 -0.02 -0.24 -6.62
CA GLY A 27 0.34 0.64 -7.74
C GLY A 27 0.20 -0.05 -9.09
N VAL A 28 -0.71 -1.01 -9.21
CA VAL A 28 -1.01 -1.72 -10.45
C VAL A 28 -2.22 -1.10 -11.14
N ALA A 29 -2.27 -1.21 -12.47
CA ALA A 29 -3.45 -0.80 -13.23
C ALA A 29 -4.67 -1.65 -12.85
N ASP A 30 -5.87 -1.10 -13.04
CA ASP A 30 -7.11 -1.86 -12.81
C ASP A 30 -7.22 -3.08 -13.73
N THR A 31 -6.59 -3.03 -14.90
CA THR A 31 -6.51 -4.13 -15.88
C THR A 31 -5.26 -4.99 -15.73
N ALA A 32 -4.45 -4.80 -14.68
CA ALA A 32 -3.19 -5.51 -14.51
C ALA A 32 -3.42 -7.01 -14.30
N SER A 33 -2.56 -7.82 -14.94
CA SER A 33 -2.62 -9.27 -14.76
C SER A 33 -1.98 -9.70 -13.43
N ILE A 34 -2.29 -10.92 -12.98
CA ILE A 34 -1.69 -11.56 -11.80
C ILE A 34 -0.14 -11.54 -11.89
N VAL A 35 0.42 -11.62 -13.09
CA VAL A 35 1.86 -11.55 -13.34
C VAL A 35 2.43 -10.17 -12.98
N GLU A 36 1.76 -9.09 -13.37
CA GLU A 36 2.15 -7.71 -13.00
C GLU A 36 1.97 -7.47 -11.51
N ILE A 37 0.87 -7.97 -10.92
CA ILE A 37 0.61 -7.91 -9.48
C ILE A 37 1.77 -8.54 -8.69
N LYS A 38 2.21 -9.73 -9.08
CA LYS A 38 3.36 -10.41 -8.46
C LYS A 38 4.67 -9.64 -8.64
N THR A 39 4.86 -9.03 -9.80
CA THR A 39 6.07 -8.26 -10.11
C THR A 39 6.13 -7.00 -9.25
N ARG A 40 5.05 -6.20 -9.22
CA ARG A 40 4.94 -5.00 -8.38
C ARG A 40 5.05 -5.31 -6.90
N TYR A 41 4.41 -6.39 -6.45
CA TYR A 41 4.53 -6.85 -5.07
C TYR A 41 5.99 -7.08 -4.67
N ARG A 42 6.78 -7.77 -5.52
CA ARG A 42 8.20 -8.02 -5.25
C ARG A 42 9.03 -6.73 -5.22
N GLU A 43 8.74 -5.77 -6.09
CA GLU A 43 9.41 -4.46 -6.09
C GLU A 43 9.10 -3.68 -4.80
N LEU A 44 7.83 -3.66 -4.39
CA LEU A 44 7.39 -2.98 -3.17
C LEU A 44 8.02 -3.61 -1.92
N VAL A 45 8.01 -4.95 -1.80
CA VAL A 45 8.63 -5.64 -0.66
C VAL A 45 10.13 -5.36 -0.57
N LYS A 46 10.83 -5.27 -1.70
CA LYS A 46 12.25 -4.87 -1.72
C LYS A 46 12.45 -3.41 -1.28
N THR A 47 11.54 -2.53 -1.67
CA THR A 47 11.58 -1.10 -1.32
C THR A 47 11.28 -0.86 0.16
N TYR A 48 10.34 -1.62 0.73
CA TYR A 48 9.89 -1.52 2.12
C TYR A 48 10.49 -2.60 3.03
N HIS A 49 11.62 -3.21 2.64
CA HIS A 49 12.17 -4.33 3.38
C HIS A 49 12.62 -3.89 4.79
N PRO A 50 12.05 -4.47 5.87
CA PRO A 50 12.29 -4.02 7.25
C PRO A 50 13.75 -4.18 7.69
N ASP A 51 14.53 -4.98 6.96
CA ASP A 51 15.95 -5.24 7.20
C ASP A 51 16.88 -4.14 6.64
N SER A 52 16.41 -3.34 5.67
CA SER A 52 17.18 -2.26 5.06
C SER A 52 16.81 -0.87 5.59
N VAL A 53 15.87 -0.78 6.52
CA VAL A 53 15.35 0.49 7.05
C VAL A 53 15.80 0.70 8.49
N ASP A 54 16.05 1.96 8.85
CA ASP A 54 16.37 2.33 10.22
C ASP A 54 15.30 1.85 11.22
N PRO A 55 15.69 1.54 12.47
CA PRO A 55 14.76 1.07 13.51
C PRO A 55 13.58 2.03 13.76
N PHE A 56 13.75 3.32 13.46
CA PHE A 56 12.67 4.33 13.53
C PHE A 56 11.60 4.15 12.43
N MET A 57 11.98 3.65 11.25
CA MET A 57 11.08 3.41 10.13
C MET A 57 10.58 1.96 10.07
N ARG A 58 11.09 1.08 10.93
CA ARG A 58 10.71 -0.33 10.99
C ARG A 58 9.22 -0.51 11.22
N SER A 59 8.64 0.15 12.24
CA SER A 59 7.21 0.03 12.54
C SER A 59 6.34 0.52 11.38
N TYR A 60 6.71 1.63 10.75
CA TYR A 60 6.01 2.13 9.56
C TYR A 60 6.10 1.16 8.37
N SER A 61 7.29 0.59 8.16
CA SER A 61 7.54 -0.37 7.08
C SER A 61 6.78 -1.67 7.31
N GLU A 62 6.74 -2.17 8.55
CA GLU A 62 5.96 -3.35 8.94
C GLU A 62 4.47 -3.15 8.68
N GLU A 63 3.91 -1.98 9.04
CA GLU A 63 2.51 -1.68 8.75
C GLU A 63 2.23 -1.56 7.26
N ALA A 64 3.08 -0.85 6.51
CA ALA A 64 2.94 -0.73 5.05
C ALA A 64 3.02 -2.10 4.37
N LEU A 65 3.97 -2.94 4.77
CA LEU A 65 4.15 -4.29 4.23
C LEU A 65 2.95 -5.19 4.54
N LYS A 66 2.34 -5.06 5.74
CA LYS A 66 1.12 -5.78 6.09
C LYS A 66 -0.05 -5.39 5.19
N ILE A 67 -0.20 -4.10 4.87
CA ILE A 67 -1.24 -3.62 3.93
C ILE A 67 -0.98 -4.15 2.52
N ILE A 68 0.27 -4.10 2.04
CA ILE A 68 0.68 -4.63 0.74
C ILE A 68 0.40 -6.15 0.65
N ASN A 69 0.70 -6.90 1.71
CA ASN A 69 0.43 -8.34 1.78
C ASN A 69 -1.08 -8.65 1.76
N ASP A 70 -1.89 -7.89 2.50
CA ASP A 70 -3.36 -8.07 2.50
C ASP A 70 -3.95 -7.76 1.12
N ALA A 71 -3.48 -6.68 0.48
CA ALA A 71 -3.88 -6.31 -0.87
C ALA A 71 -3.53 -7.41 -1.88
N TYR A 72 -2.30 -7.92 -1.85
CA TYR A 72 -1.87 -9.02 -2.71
C TYR A 72 -2.73 -10.28 -2.46
N ALA A 73 -2.95 -10.64 -1.19
CA ALA A 73 -3.75 -11.81 -0.84
C ALA A 73 -5.18 -11.71 -1.39
N ARG A 74 -5.82 -10.53 -1.31
CA ARG A 74 -7.15 -10.28 -1.90
C ARG A 74 -7.13 -10.45 -3.42
N LEU A 75 -6.18 -9.85 -4.13
CA LEU A 75 -6.08 -9.95 -5.59
C LEU A 75 -5.77 -11.37 -6.08
N THR A 76 -5.07 -12.17 -5.27
CA THR A 76 -4.81 -13.58 -5.60
C THR A 76 -5.93 -14.53 -5.23
N ARG A 77 -6.92 -14.06 -4.44
CA ARG A 77 -8.08 -14.85 -4.01
C ARG A 77 -9.33 -14.57 -4.84
N GLU A 78 -9.36 -13.49 -5.62
CA GLU A 78 -10.31 -13.27 -6.72
C GLU A 78 -10.01 -14.22 -7.89
#